data_AF-A0A6C0I201-F1
#
_entry.id   AF-A0A6C0I201-F1
#
_cell.length_a   1.000
_cell.length_b   1.000
_cell.length_c   1.000
_cell.angle_alpha   90.00
_cell.angle_beta   90.00
_cell.angle_gamma   90.00
#
_symmetry.space_group_name_H-M   'P 1'
#
loop_
_entity.id
_entity.type
_entity.pdbx_description
1 polymer ?
#
loop_
_entity_poly.entity_id
_entity_poly.type
_entity_poly.pdbx_seq_one_letter_code
_entity_poly.pdbx_strand_id
1 'polypeptide(L)'
;MSTRKAYLRKIKNWSKNNPNTHERTIMLKKCGKNCFLGSKKTFPICKKGTCTISPGGVQAAYIRAREMTRRARESTIKKHAASYYYNVAKKAKKLLRKTMKNP
;
A
#
# COMPACT_ATOMS: atom_id res chain seq x y z
N MET A 1 -15.65 1.02 18.58
CA MET A 1 -14.37 1.69 18.19
C MET A 1 -13.24 0.68 18.26
N SER A 2 -12.51 0.42 17.15
CA SER A 2 -11.32 -0.44 17.21
C SER A 2 -10.24 0.24 18.03
N THR A 3 -9.82 -0.39 19.12
CA THR A 3 -8.76 0.14 19.99
C THR A 3 -7.48 0.33 19.18
N ARG A 4 -6.66 1.34 19.51
CA ARG A 4 -5.33 1.57 18.90
C ARG A 4 -4.50 0.29 18.85
N LYS A 5 -4.63 -0.57 19.87
CA LYS A 5 -4.01 -1.90 19.98
C LYS A 5 -4.45 -2.86 18.86
N ALA A 6 -5.74 -2.91 18.52
CA ALA A 6 -6.27 -3.75 17.44
C ALA A 6 -5.80 -3.27 16.05
N TYR A 7 -5.75 -1.96 15.82
CA TYR A 7 -5.21 -1.39 14.58
C TYR A 7 -3.72 -1.72 14.38
N LEU A 8 -2.92 -1.57 15.43
CA LEU A 8 -1.49 -1.92 15.40
C LEU A 8 -1.27 -3.42 15.12
N ARG A 9 -2.13 -4.30 15.64
CA ARG A 9 -2.10 -5.74 15.32
C ARG A 9 -2.36 -6.00 13.83
N LYS A 10 -3.35 -5.31 13.22
CA LYS A 10 -3.63 -5.41 11.77
C LYS A 10 -2.41 -4.99 10.93
N ILE A 11 -1.65 -3.98 11.38
CA ILE A 11 -0.40 -3.56 10.72
C ILE A 11 0.70 -4.63 10.87
N LYS A 12 0.92 -5.15 12.09
CA LYS A 12 1.95 -6.18 12.36
C LYS A 12 1.76 -7.43 11.51
N ASN A 13 0.51 -7.84 11.28
CA ASN A 13 0.19 -9.01 10.47
C ASN A 13 0.31 -8.78 8.96
N TRP A 14 0.72 -7.59 8.50
CA TRP A 14 0.85 -7.32 7.07
C TRP A 14 1.90 -8.21 6.40
N SER A 15 3.01 -8.53 7.06
CA SER A 15 4.04 -9.42 6.48
C SER A 15 3.46 -10.79 6.06
N LYS A 16 2.57 -11.36 6.87
CA LYS A 16 1.88 -12.63 6.59
C LYS A 16 0.79 -12.51 5.52
N ASN A 17 0.18 -11.33 5.41
CA ASN A 17 -0.97 -11.04 4.55
C ASN A 17 -0.61 -10.32 3.25
N ASN A 18 0.64 -9.89 3.07
CA ASN A 18 1.09 -9.20 1.86
C ASN A 18 1.21 -10.20 0.70
N PRO A 19 0.68 -9.87 -0.49
CA PRO A 19 0.80 -10.76 -1.64
C PRO A 19 2.23 -10.82 -2.19
N ASN A 20 2.64 -12.01 -2.59
CA ASN A 20 3.88 -12.28 -3.33
C ASN A 20 3.75 -11.88 -4.82
N THR A 21 4.82 -12.03 -5.60
CA THR A 21 4.86 -11.57 -7.01
C THR A 21 3.82 -12.23 -7.91
N HIS A 22 3.57 -13.53 -7.73
CA HIS A 22 2.60 -14.28 -8.50
C HIS A 22 1.17 -13.89 -8.09
N GLU A 23 0.90 -13.88 -6.78
CA GLU A 23 -0.38 -13.44 -6.19
C GLU A 23 -0.74 -12.02 -6.61
N ARG A 24 0.22 -11.09 -6.63
CA ARG A 24 0.01 -9.73 -7.11
C ARG A 24 -0.45 -9.68 -8.57
N THR A 25 0.03 -10.60 -9.40
CA THR A 25 -0.37 -10.69 -10.81
C THR A 25 -1.80 -11.20 -10.93
N ILE A 26 -2.15 -12.25 -10.19
CA ILE A 26 -3.52 -12.78 -10.14
C ILE A 26 -4.48 -11.71 -9.60
N MET A 27 -4.11 -11.06 -8.50
CA MET A 27 -4.93 -10.01 -7.88
C MET A 27 -5.10 -8.80 -8.79
N LEU A 28 -4.10 -8.45 -9.61
CA LEU A 28 -4.25 -7.37 -10.58
C LEU A 28 -5.29 -7.74 -11.66
N LYS A 29 -5.34 -9.02 -12.07
CA LYS A 29 -6.37 -9.50 -13.00
C LYS A 29 -7.77 -9.54 -12.36
N LYS A 30 -7.87 -10.01 -11.11
CA LYS A 30 -9.15 -10.20 -10.40
C LYS A 30 -9.73 -8.91 -9.79
N CYS A 31 -8.92 -8.15 -9.07
CA CYS A 31 -9.34 -6.96 -8.32
C CYS A 31 -9.04 -5.65 -9.06
N GLY A 32 -8.17 -5.69 -10.07
CA GLY A 32 -7.79 -4.50 -10.82
C GLY A 32 -7.05 -3.45 -9.99
N LYS A 33 -7.21 -2.19 -10.39
CA LYS A 33 -6.54 -1.01 -9.81
C LYS A 33 -7.00 -0.70 -8.38
N ASN A 34 -8.09 -1.28 -7.90
CA ASN A 34 -8.62 -1.02 -6.56
C ASN A 34 -7.67 -1.50 -5.45
N CYS A 35 -6.89 -2.55 -5.72
CA CYS A 35 -5.96 -3.14 -4.77
C CYS A 35 -4.51 -2.70 -4.93
N PHE A 36 -4.22 -1.84 -5.90
CA PHE A 36 -2.87 -1.38 -6.19
C PHE A 36 -2.84 0.13 -6.38
N LEU A 37 -2.06 0.82 -5.56
CA LEU A 37 -1.77 2.22 -5.79
C LEU A 37 -0.62 2.34 -6.79
N GLY A 38 -0.69 3.35 -7.66
CA GLY A 38 0.33 3.58 -8.69
C GLY A 38 0.26 2.59 -9.85
N SER A 39 1.42 2.26 -10.41
CA SER A 39 1.57 1.55 -11.67
C SER A 39 1.54 0.05 -11.45
N LYS A 40 0.66 -0.61 -12.20
CA LYS A 40 0.52 -2.07 -12.24
C LYS A 40 0.37 -2.65 -10.82
N LYS A 41 1.36 -3.45 -10.39
CA LYS A 41 1.34 -4.24 -9.16
C LYS A 41 2.28 -3.74 -8.06
N THR A 42 2.73 -2.48 -8.16
CA THR A 42 3.86 -1.96 -7.37
C THR A 42 3.51 -1.77 -5.89
N PHE A 43 2.35 -1.18 -5.58
CA PHE A 43 1.95 -0.88 -4.20
C PHE A 43 0.65 -1.59 -3.83
N PRO A 44 0.69 -2.87 -3.40
CA PRO A 44 -0.50 -3.58 -2.96
C PRO A 44 -1.05 -2.99 -1.66
N ILE A 45 -2.38 -2.85 -1.60
CA ILE A 45 -3.09 -2.38 -0.40
C ILE A 45 -4.14 -3.39 0.12
N CYS A 46 -4.46 -4.42 -0.66
CA CYS A 46 -5.37 -5.50 -0.28
C CYS A 46 -4.62 -6.70 0.30
N LYS A 47 -5.29 -7.50 1.14
CA LYS A 47 -4.73 -8.76 1.65
C LYS A 47 -4.60 -9.78 0.52
N LYS A 48 -3.57 -10.62 0.56
CA LYS A 48 -3.36 -11.72 -0.39
C LYS A 48 -4.64 -12.56 -0.53
N GLY A 49 -4.96 -12.94 -1.77
CA GLY A 49 -6.14 -13.75 -2.08
C GLY A 49 -7.50 -13.03 -1.94
N THR A 50 -7.53 -11.73 -1.58
CA THR A 50 -8.78 -10.97 -1.41
C THR A 50 -8.74 -9.65 -2.17
N CYS A 51 -9.90 -9.06 -2.44
CA CYS A 51 -10.00 -7.69 -2.94
C CYS A 51 -10.26 -6.66 -1.83
N THR A 52 -9.96 -7.02 -0.56
CA THR A 52 -10.29 -6.21 0.62
C THR A 52 -9.08 -5.41 1.09
N ILE A 53 -9.26 -4.10 1.19
CA ILE A 53 -8.22 -3.17 1.67
C ILE A 53 -7.84 -3.51 3.11
N SER A 54 -6.53 -3.58 3.36
CA SER A 54 -5.96 -3.81 4.68
C SER A 54 -5.33 -2.51 5.22
N PRO A 55 -5.59 -2.11 6.47
CA PRO A 55 -4.88 -1.00 7.09
C PRO A 55 -3.35 -1.19 7.06
N GLY A 56 -2.87 -2.42 7.25
CA GLY A 56 -1.46 -2.77 7.14
C GLY A 56 -0.90 -2.58 5.73
N GLY A 57 -1.68 -2.92 4.70
CA GLY A 57 -1.29 -2.74 3.30
C GLY A 57 -1.24 -1.28 2.89
N VAL A 58 -2.22 -0.48 3.32
CA VAL A 58 -2.22 0.97 3.10
C VAL A 58 -1.04 1.64 3.80
N GLN A 59 -0.75 1.26 5.06
CA GLN A 59 0.41 1.75 5.80
C GLN A 59 1.72 1.39 5.08
N ALA A 60 1.88 0.15 4.65
CA ALA A 60 3.07 -0.31 3.93
C ALA A 60 3.24 0.42 2.59
N ALA A 61 2.16 0.61 1.83
CA ALA A 61 2.18 1.38 0.60
C ALA A 61 2.61 2.84 0.84
N TYR A 62 2.11 3.47 1.91
CA TYR A 62 2.53 4.81 2.31
C TYR A 62 4.04 4.89 2.62
N ILE A 63 4.55 3.99 3.48
CA ILE A 63 5.96 3.96 3.88
C ILE A 63 6.85 3.76 2.64
N ARG A 64 6.54 2.74 1.82
CA ARG A 64 7.33 2.44 0.62
C ARG A 64 7.30 3.58 -0.39
N ALA A 65 6.16 4.23 -0.59
CA ALA A 65 6.05 5.36 -1.51
C ALA A 65 6.86 6.58 -1.00
N ARG A 66 6.93 6.81 0.31
CA ARG A 66 7.78 7.85 0.91
C ARG A 66 9.27 7.53 0.73
N GLU A 67 9.67 6.29 0.97
CA GLU A 67 11.03 5.81 0.73
C GLU A 67 11.42 6.02 -0.75
N MET A 68 10.54 5.66 -1.68
CA MET A 68 10.79 5.83 -3.10
C MET A 68 10.82 7.29 -3.54
N THR A 69 10.03 8.15 -2.91
CA THR A 69 10.09 9.60 -3.13
C THR A 69 11.49 10.13 -2.78
N ARG A 70 12.03 9.74 -1.62
CA ARG A 70 13.38 10.13 -1.18
C ARG A 70 14.43 9.62 -2.15
N ARG A 71 14.39 8.32 -2.45
CA ARG A 71 15.34 7.66 -3.36
C ARG A 71 15.34 8.26 -4.78
N ALA A 72 14.16 8.67 -5.28
CA ALA A 72 14.05 9.34 -6.58
C ALA A 72 14.59 10.78 -6.55
N ARG A 73 14.51 11.49 -5.42
CA ARG A 73 15.14 12.83 -5.26
C ARG A 73 16.66 12.73 -5.18
N GLU A 74 17.17 11.69 -4.54
CA GLU A 74 18.60 11.38 -4.46
C GLU A 74 19.14 10.72 -5.74
N SER A 75 18.32 10.62 -6.82
CA SER A 75 18.69 9.99 -8.09
C SER A 75 19.14 8.51 -8.00
N THR A 76 18.93 7.85 -6.87
CA THR A 76 19.25 6.42 -6.66
C THR A 76 18.31 5.47 -7.41
N ILE A 77 17.17 5.98 -7.89
CA ILE A 77 16.25 5.26 -8.77
C ILE A 77 15.80 6.17 -9.91
N LYS A 78 15.77 5.65 -11.14
CA LYS A 78 15.35 6.38 -12.35
C LYS A 78 14.02 5.90 -12.95
N LYS A 79 13.32 4.99 -12.27
CA LYS A 79 12.09 4.34 -12.79
C LYS A 79 10.91 5.31 -12.91
N HIS A 80 10.70 6.15 -11.91
CA HIS A 80 9.65 7.18 -11.90
C HIS A 80 10.16 8.42 -11.16
N ALA A 81 9.63 9.60 -11.51
CA ALA A 81 9.92 10.85 -10.82
C ALA A 81 9.49 10.81 -9.34
N ALA A 82 10.13 11.63 -8.49
CA ALA A 82 9.77 11.74 -7.08
C ALA A 82 8.30 12.17 -6.88
N SER A 83 7.79 13.04 -7.75
CA SER A 83 6.39 13.51 -7.73
C SER A 83 5.38 12.36 -7.87
N TYR A 84 5.70 11.36 -8.69
CA TYR A 84 4.86 10.18 -8.87
C TYR A 84 4.72 9.39 -7.56
N TYR A 85 5.84 9.08 -6.90
CA TYR A 85 5.82 8.36 -5.63
C TYR A 85 5.18 9.19 -4.51
N TYR A 86 5.39 10.51 -4.52
CA TYR A 86 4.75 11.42 -3.58
C TYR A 86 3.22 11.38 -3.71
N ASN A 87 2.70 11.38 -4.94
CA ASN A 87 1.26 11.28 -5.19
C ASN A 87 0.67 9.93 -4.72
N VAL A 88 1.40 8.83 -4.90
CA VAL A 88 1.03 7.52 -4.34
C VAL A 88 0.97 7.59 -2.82
N ALA A 89 1.97 8.18 -2.16
CA ALA A 89 2.00 8.36 -0.72
C ALA A 89 0.82 9.23 -0.23
N LYS A 90 0.48 10.31 -0.94
CA LYS A 90 -0.66 11.19 -0.61
C LYS A 90 -1.99 10.42 -0.66
N LYS A 91 -2.19 9.59 -1.69
CA LYS A 91 -3.36 8.71 -1.82
C LYS A 91 -3.43 7.68 -0.68
N ALA A 92 -2.31 7.01 -0.39
CA ALA A 92 -2.22 6.04 0.70
C ALA A 92 -2.53 6.70 2.06
N LYS A 93 -1.98 7.88 2.34
CA LYS A 93 -2.25 8.64 3.58
C LYS A 93 -3.73 9.00 3.73
N LYS A 94 -4.41 9.37 2.63
CA LYS A 94 -5.85 9.65 2.63
C LYS A 94 -6.65 8.39 2.97
N LEU A 95 -6.33 7.25 2.36
CA LEU A 95 -6.97 5.96 2.66
C LEU A 95 -6.73 5.54 4.11
N LEU A 96 -5.50 5.72 4.62
CA LEU A 96 -5.12 5.37 5.97
C LEU A 96 -6.01 6.08 7.00
N ARG A 97 -6.21 7.39 6.82
CA ARG A 97 -7.10 8.21 7.66
C ARG A 97 -8.54 7.70 7.63
N LYS A 98 -9.03 7.27 6.46
CA LYS A 98 -10.38 6.68 6.34
C LYS A 98 -10.48 5.35 7.08
N THR A 99 -9.49 4.46 6.91
CA THR A 99 -9.46 3.14 7.58
C THR A 99 -9.27 3.23 9.10
N MET A 100 -8.74 4.34 9.63
CA MET A 100 -8.65 4.56 11.07
C MET A 100 -9.95 5.11 11.67
N LYS A 101 -10.74 5.87 10.89
CA LYS A 101 -12.02 6.44 11.34
C LYS A 101 -13.18 5.43 11.30
N ASN A 102 -13.19 4.52 10.31
CA ASN A 102 -14.18 3.44 10.17
C ASN A 102 -13.46 2.08 10.17
N PRO A 103 -13.20 1.48 11.35
CA PRO A 103 -12.29 0.34 11.50
C PRO A 103 -12.86 -1.05 11.21
#